data_AF-A0A535X8X1-F1
#
_entry.id   AF-A0A535X8X1-F1
#
_cell.length_a   1.000
_cell.length_b   1.000
_cell.length_c   1.000
_cell.angle_alpha   90.00
_cell.angle_beta   90.00
_cell.angle_gamma   90.00
#
_symmetry.space_group_name_H-M   'P 1'
#
loop_
_entity.id
_entity.type
_entity.pdbx_description
1 polymer ?
#
loop_
_entity_poly.entity_id
_entity_poly.type
_entity_poly.pdbx_seq_one_letter_code
_entity_poly.pdbx_strand_id
1 'polypeptide(L)' 'MTAKKKARENPLRGIARAIDAAGRDADLARRTASDPAFRRGLQKDRRGTLSRFRSVRQALADREKIEKSKKPKA' A
#
# COMPACT_ATOMS: atom_id res chain seq x y z
N MET A 1 -37.70 6.70 5.90
CA MET A 1 -36.27 6.93 5.60
C MET A 1 -35.58 5.59 5.33
N THR A 2 -35.60 5.10 4.09
CA THR A 2 -35.01 3.78 3.75
C THR A 2 -33.51 3.91 3.52
N ALA A 3 -32.72 3.17 4.29
CA ALA A 3 -31.26 3.15 4.18
C ALA A 3 -30.84 2.61 2.80
N LYS A 4 -30.15 3.44 2.01
CA LYS A 4 -29.51 3.05 0.74
C LYS A 4 -28.51 1.92 1.02
N LYS A 5 -28.83 0.69 0.60
CA LYS A 5 -27.88 -0.44 0.59
C LYS A 5 -26.67 -0.05 -0.27
N LYS A 6 -25.48 0.06 0.34
CA LYS A 6 -24.22 0.23 -0.39
C LYS A 6 -24.04 -0.99 -1.29
N ALA A 7 -24.03 -0.78 -2.61
CA ALA A 7 -23.71 -1.83 -3.58
C ALA A 7 -22.35 -2.43 -3.22
N ARG A 8 -22.28 -3.77 -3.07
CA ARG A 8 -21.00 -4.47 -2.85
C ARG A 8 -20.10 -4.20 -4.05
N GLU A 9 -18.95 -3.56 -3.83
CA GLU A 9 -17.96 -3.37 -4.89
C GLU A 9 -17.60 -4.74 -5.49
N ASN A 10 -17.63 -4.84 -6.83
CA ASN A 10 -17.28 -6.05 -7.54
C ASN A 10 -15.83 -6.44 -7.16
N PRO A 11 -15.59 -7.67 -6.65
CA PRO A 11 -14.26 -8.10 -6.18
C PRO A 11 -13.17 -7.95 -7.26
N LEU A 12 -13.55 -8.08 -8.54
CA LEU A 12 -12.64 -7.89 -9.68
C LEU A 12 -12.09 -6.46 -9.77
N ARG A 13 -12.88 -5.44 -9.39
CA ARG A 13 -12.41 -4.04 -9.35
C ARG A 13 -11.37 -3.83 -8.26
N GLY A 14 -11.48 -4.54 -7.13
CA GLY A 14 -10.47 -4.49 -6.06
C GLY A 14 -9.13 -5.06 -6.53
N ILE A 15 -9.18 -6.21 -7.21
CA ILE A 15 -7.99 -6.86 -7.78
C ILE A 15 -7.34 -5.96 -8.84
N ALA A 16 -8.12 -5.43 -9.79
CA ALA A 16 -7.61 -4.53 -10.83
C ALA A 16 -6.90 -3.30 -10.24
N ARG A 17 -7.50 -2.65 -9.23
CA ARG A 17 -6.88 -1.51 -8.54
C ARG A 17 -5.56 -1.87 -7.85
N ALA A 18 -5.45 -3.07 -7.28
CA ALA A 18 -4.22 -3.53 -6.67
C ALA A 18 -3.12 -3.78 -7.72
N ILE A 19 -3.48 -4.37 -8.86
CA ILE A 19 -2.56 -4.60 -9.99
C ILE A 19 -2.07 -3.26 -10.56
N ASP A 20 -2.96 -2.30 -10.79
CA ASP A 20 -2.59 -0.96 -11.27
C ASP A 20 -1.64 -0.23 -10.31
N ALA A 21 -1.90 -0.35 -9.01
CA ALA A 21 -1.03 0.24 -7.98
C ALA A 21 0.36 -0.41 -7.98
N ALA A 22 0.44 -1.73 -8.12
CA ALA A 22 1.71 -2.45 -8.23
C ALA A 22 2.47 -2.08 -9.51
N GLY A 23 1.79 -1.94 -10.64
CA GLY A 23 2.39 -1.50 -11.90
C GLY A 23 3.02 -0.10 -11.80
N ARG A 24 2.29 0.86 -11.21
CA ARG A 24 2.80 2.22 -10.98
C ARG A 24 4.01 2.25 -10.04
N ASP A 25 3.99 1.45 -8.98
CA ASP A 25 5.12 1.35 -8.06
C ASP A 25 6.34 0.71 -8.74
N ALA A 26 6.15 -0.27 -9.63
CA ALA A 26 7.24 -0.87 -10.39
C ALA A 26 7.91 0.16 -11.33
N ASP A 27 7.11 0.97 -12.02
CA ASP A 27 7.65 2.04 -12.87
C ASP A 27 8.36 3.12 -12.07
N LEU A 28 7.80 3.50 -10.92
CA LEU A 28 8.45 4.44 -10.01
C LEU A 28 9.77 3.86 -9.48
N ALA A 29 9.79 2.58 -9.12
CA ALA A 29 10.97 1.90 -8.62
C ALA A 29 12.08 1.86 -9.67
N ARG A 30 11.74 1.57 -10.94
CA ARG A 30 12.70 1.63 -12.06
C ARG A 30 13.29 3.02 -12.22
N ARG A 31 12.46 4.06 -12.16
CA ARG A 31 12.92 5.47 -12.28
C ARG A 31 13.81 5.88 -11.11
N THR A 32 13.51 5.43 -9.90
CA THR A 32 14.26 5.81 -8.70
C THR A 32 15.45 4.90 -8.40
N ALA A 33 15.55 3.71 -9.00
CA ALA A 33 16.63 2.76 -8.74
C ALA A 33 18.01 3.34 -9.09
N SER A 34 18.05 4.26 -10.06
CA SER A 34 19.27 4.94 -10.50
C SER A 34 19.60 6.18 -9.69
N ASP A 35 18.71 6.64 -8.80
CA ASP A 35 18.91 7.86 -8.01
C ASP A 35 19.85 7.60 -6.81
N PRO A 36 21.03 8.26 -6.73
CA PRO A 36 21.93 8.13 -5.60
C PRO A 36 21.32 8.59 -4.27
N ALA A 37 20.44 9.59 -4.28
CA ALA A 37 19.76 10.07 -3.08
C ALA A 37 18.82 9.01 -2.52
N PHE A 38 18.08 8.33 -3.40
CA PHE A 38 17.23 7.19 -3.03
C PHE A 38 18.05 6.04 -2.43
N ARG A 39 19.20 5.69 -3.02
CA ARG A 39 20.08 4.63 -2.48
C ARG A 39 20.64 4.98 -1.09
N ARG A 40 21.08 6.23 -0.89
CA ARG A 40 21.54 6.71 0.42
C ARG A 40 20.40 6.71 1.44
N GLY A 41 19.19 7.09 1.02
CA GLY A 41 17.99 7.01 1.83
C GLY A 41 17.71 5.59 2.31
N LEU A 42 17.79 4.60 1.41
CA LEU A 42 17.58 3.19 1.76
C LEU A 42 18.56 2.67 2.80
N GLN A 43 19.81 3.14 2.78
CA GLN A 43 20.84 2.75 3.76
C GLN A 43 20.61 3.39 5.14
N LYS A 44 20.11 4.64 5.17
CA LYS A 44 19.87 5.39 6.43
C LYS A 44 18.55 5.00 7.08
N ASP A 45 17.47 5.03 6.31
CA ASP A 45 16.12 4.68 6.75
C ASP A 45 15.39 3.95 5.63
N ARG A 46 15.52 2.62 5.65
CA ARG A 46 14.88 1.74 4.67
C ARG A 46 13.37 1.85 4.72
N ARG A 47 12.76 1.92 5.91
CA ARG A 47 11.30 1.88 6.06
C ARG A 47 10.67 3.20 5.62
N GLY A 48 11.23 4.33 6.03
CA GLY A 48 10.78 5.65 5.59
C GLY A 48 11.02 5.87 4.10
N THR A 49 12.16 5.42 3.56
CA THR A 49 12.45 5.57 2.12
C THR A 49 11.52 4.72 1.25
N LEU A 50 11.20 3.49 1.67
CA LEU A 50 10.25 2.62 0.97
C LEU A 50 8.78 3.08 1.13
N SER A 51 8.45 3.88 2.13
CA SER A 51 7.09 4.44 2.29
C SER A 51 6.64 5.34 1.13
N ARG A 52 7.57 5.76 0.25
CA ARG A 52 7.24 6.49 -0.98
C ARG A 52 6.34 5.67 -1.91
N PHE A 53 6.51 4.35 -1.95
CA PHE A 53 5.70 3.42 -2.74
C PHE A 53 4.31 3.24 -2.12
N ARG A 54 3.27 3.23 -2.95
CA ARG A 54 1.87 3.17 -2.49
C ARG A 54 1.52 1.79 -1.95
N SER A 55 1.99 0.73 -2.59
CA SER A 55 1.83 -0.66 -2.16
C SER A 55 2.49 -0.91 -0.80
N VAL A 56 3.66 -0.32 -0.53
CA VAL A 56 4.33 -0.43 0.77
C VAL A 56 3.50 0.21 1.87
N ARG A 57 2.94 1.41 1.62
CA ARG A 57 2.02 2.06 2.57
C ARG A 57 0.77 1.23 2.83
N GLN A 58 0.19 0.66 1.79
CA GLN A 58 -0.98 -0.22 1.91
C GLN A 58 -0.66 -1.47 2.72
N ALA A 59 0.46 -2.14 2.43
CA ALA A 59 0.90 -3.32 3.17
C ALA A 59 1.13 -3.02 4.67
N LEU A 60 1.71 -1.86 4.99
CA LEU A 60 1.86 -1.43 6.39
C LEU A 60 0.51 -1.19 7.06
N ALA A 61 -0.41 -0.50 6.39
CA ALA A 61 -1.75 -0.25 6.92
C ALA A 61 -2.55 -1.55 7.11
N ASP A 62 -2.42 -2.50 6.18
CA ASP A 62 -3.10 -3.79 6.28
C ASP A 62 -2.50 -4.65 7.40
N ARG A 63 -1.18 -4.60 7.60
CA ARG A 63 -0.55 -5.21 8.78
C ARG A 63 -1.09 -4.60 10.08
N GLU A 64 -1.21 -3.28 10.18
CA GLU A 64 -1.78 -2.62 11.35
C GLU A 64 -3.25 -3.03 11.59
N LYS A 65 -4.05 -3.14 10.53
CA LYS A 65 -5.44 -3.63 10.64
C LYS A 65 -5.49 -5.06 11.15
N ILE A 66 -4.63 -5.94 10.63
CA ILE A 66 -4.53 -7.34 11.05
C ILE A 66 -4.09 -7.41 12.53
N GLU A 67 -3.12 -6.60 12.94
CA GLU A 67 -2.69 -6.53 14.34
C GLU A 67 -3.82 -6.02 15.25
N LYS A 68 -4.59 -5.02 14.82
CA LYS A 68 -5.76 -4.52 15.55
C LYS A 68 -6.89 -5.54 15.62
N SER A 69 -7.12 -6.31 14.55
CA SER A 69 -8.16 -7.35 14.54
C SER A 69 -7.78 -8.58 15.36
N LYS A 70 -6.48 -8.82 15.56
CA LYS A 70 -5.96 -9.89 16.43
C LYS A 70 -6.02 -9.54 17.91
N LYS A 71 -6.09 -8.26 18.29
CA LYS A 71 -6.30 -7.88 19.68
C LYS A 71 -7.74 -8.26 20.07
N PRO A 72 -7.95 -9.10 21.09
CA PRO A 72 -9.30 -9.36 21.58
C PRO A 72 -9.91 -8.01 21.98
N LYS A 73 -11.17 -7.78 21.61
CA LYS A 73 -11.93 -6.66 22.16
C LYS A 73 -12.01 -6.90 23.67
N ALA A 74 -11.27 -6.10 24.43
CA ALA A 74 -11.44 -6.02 25.87
C ALA A 74 -12.85 -5.49 26.18
#